data_AF-A0AA85JDT4-F1
#
_entry.id   AF-A0AA85JDT4-F1
#
_cell.length_a   1.000
_cell.length_b   1.000
_cell.length_c   1.000
_cell.angle_alpha   90.00
_cell.angle_beta   90.00
_cell.angle_gamma   90.00
#
_symmetry.space_group_name_H-M   'P 1'
#
loop_
_entity.id
_entity.type
_entity.pdbx_description
1 polymer ?
#
loop_
_entity_poly.entity_id
_entity_poly.type
_entity_poly.pdbx_seq_one_letter_code
_entity_poly.pdbx_strand_id
1 'polypeptide(L)'
;MNSCKADYHGLKLSKADFDKCVQQCGNQYEECSKAIRSLWRNFPKNRKQIMKVMNSCCLRGQADHSQPPTLSFATCVRDRCGAELWGCNIKKRHTGFLTEEEIKYIKQKEKKGA
;
A
#
# COMPACT_ATOMS: atom_id res chain seq x y z
N MET A 1 25.87 8.52 -26.57
CA MET A 1 24.51 7.96 -26.70
C MET A 1 24.16 7.27 -25.39
N ASN A 2 23.53 7.97 -24.45
CA ASN A 2 23.16 7.40 -23.15
C ASN A 2 21.73 6.85 -23.27
N SER A 3 21.65 5.53 -23.39
CA SER A 3 20.40 4.77 -23.46
C SER A 3 19.64 4.90 -22.14
N CYS A 4 18.60 5.74 -22.13
CA CYS A 4 17.50 5.56 -21.18
C CYS A 4 16.82 4.24 -21.57
N LYS A 5 17.03 3.18 -20.78
CA LYS A 5 16.24 1.95 -20.90
C LYS A 5 14.84 2.23 -20.36
N ALA A 6 14.05 2.97 -21.13
CA ALA A 6 12.62 3.00 -20.99
C ALA A 6 12.08 1.61 -21.41
N ASP A 7 11.40 0.97 -20.46
CA ASP A 7 10.14 0.29 -20.73
C ASP A 7 10.22 -1.08 -21.43
N TYR A 8 10.82 -2.07 -20.76
CA TYR A 8 10.37 -3.45 -20.94
C TYR A 8 9.14 -3.71 -20.05
N HIS A 9 8.03 -3.04 -20.34
CA HIS A 9 6.74 -3.49 -19.83
C HIS A 9 6.36 -4.70 -20.69
N GLY A 10 6.28 -5.88 -20.06
CA GLY A 10 5.80 -7.09 -20.72
C GLY A 10 4.43 -6.90 -21.38
N LEU A 11 3.95 -7.92 -22.07
CA LEU A 11 2.62 -7.92 -22.72
C LEU A 11 1.57 -7.31 -21.79
N LYS A 12 0.93 -6.23 -22.27
CA LYS A 12 -0.09 -5.49 -21.51
C LYS A 12 -1.22 -6.46 -21.13
N LEU A 13 -1.36 -6.70 -19.84
CA LEU A 13 -2.41 -7.57 -19.31
C LEU A 13 -3.79 -7.03 -19.71
N SER A 14 -4.75 -7.94 -19.91
CA SER A 14 -6.16 -7.55 -19.95
C SER A 14 -6.54 -6.88 -18.63
N LYS A 15 -7.59 -6.05 -18.61
CA LYS A 15 -8.05 -5.41 -17.37
C LYS A 15 -8.32 -6.44 -16.26
N ALA A 16 -8.94 -7.57 -16.61
CA ALA A 16 -9.24 -8.62 -15.66
C ALA A 16 -7.99 -9.31 -15.11
N ASP A 17 -6.99 -9.56 -15.95
CA ASP A 17 -5.73 -10.18 -15.51
C ASP A 17 -4.85 -9.22 -14.71
N PHE A 18 -4.87 -7.93 -15.09
CA PHE A 18 -4.24 -6.88 -14.32
C PHE A 18 -4.84 -6.77 -12.91
N ASP A 19 -6.17 -6.74 -12.80
CA ASP A 19 -6.86 -6.68 -11.50
C ASP A 19 -6.53 -7.90 -10.62
N LYS A 20 -6.53 -9.11 -11.21
CA LYS A 20 -6.13 -10.34 -10.51
C LYS A 20 -4.67 -10.27 -10.04
N CYS A 21 -3.78 -9.78 -10.89
CA CYS A 21 -2.36 -9.62 -10.54
C CYS A 21 -2.19 -8.65 -9.37
N VAL A 22 -2.82 -7.47 -9.45
CA VAL A 22 -2.79 -6.47 -8.38
C VAL A 22 -3.39 -7.03 -7.08
N GLN A 23 -4.47 -7.82 -7.17
CA GLN A 23 -5.06 -8.48 -6.00
C GLN A 23 -4.09 -9.48 -5.35
N GLN A 24 -3.37 -10.28 -6.14
CA GLN A 24 -2.35 -11.20 -5.60
C GLN A 24 -1.21 -10.44 -4.88
N CYS A 25 -0.75 -9.32 -5.45
CA CYS A 25 0.20 -8.45 -4.76
C CYS A 25 -0.40 -7.82 -3.50
N GLY A 26 -1.71 -7.52 -3.51
CA GLY A 26 -2.46 -7.05 -2.34
C GLY A 26 -2.46 -8.06 -1.18
N ASN A 27 -2.59 -9.36 -1.49
CA ASN A 27 -2.48 -10.41 -0.47
C ASN A 27 -1.08 -10.47 0.14
N GLN A 28 -0.02 -10.29 -0.67
CA GLN A 28 1.36 -10.20 -0.16
C GLN A 28 1.52 -9.00 0.78
N TYR A 29 0.93 -7.86 0.44
CA TYR A 29 0.94 -6.68 1.31
C TYR A 29 0.20 -6.92 2.63
N GLU A 30 -0.95 -7.60 2.59
CA GLU A 30 -1.72 -7.94 3.78
C GLU A 30 -0.93 -8.86 4.72
N GLU A 31 -0.28 -9.89 4.19
CA GLU A 31 0.58 -10.76 5.00
C GLU A 31 1.79 -10.02 5.57
N CYS A 32 2.42 -9.13 4.79
CA CYS A 32 3.52 -8.29 5.30
C CYS A 32 3.09 -7.40 6.48
N SER A 33 1.88 -6.83 6.41
CA SER A 33 1.36 -5.90 7.42
C SER A 33 0.65 -6.59 8.59
N LYS A 34 0.54 -7.93 8.59
CA LYS A 34 -0.20 -8.70 9.59
C LYS A 34 0.30 -8.49 11.02
N ALA A 35 1.61 -8.32 11.19
CA ALA A 35 2.25 -8.12 12.50
C ALA A 35 1.77 -6.85 13.23
N ILE A 36 1.26 -5.86 12.50
CA ILE A 36 0.78 -4.60 13.10
C ILE A 36 -0.73 -4.56 13.31
N ARG A 37 -1.46 -5.66 13.04
CA ARG A 37 -2.92 -5.72 13.21
C ARG A 37 -3.37 -5.34 14.62
N SER A 38 -2.65 -5.79 15.65
CA SER A 38 -2.94 -5.46 17.06
C SER A 38 -2.71 -3.98 17.39
N LEU A 39 -1.75 -3.33 16.72
CA LEU A 39 -1.36 -1.95 16.99
C LEU A 39 -2.46 -0.94 16.61
N TRP A 40 -3.34 -1.31 15.67
CA TRP A 40 -4.45 -0.46 15.22
C TRP A 40 -5.46 -0.13 16.32
N ARG A 41 -5.58 -0.97 17.36
CA ARG A 41 -6.46 -0.73 18.52
C ARG A 41 -6.10 0.57 19.24
N ASN A 42 -4.81 0.90 19.32
CA ASN A 42 -4.33 2.17 19.87
C ASN A 42 -3.54 2.95 18.82
N PHE A 43 -4.23 3.25 17.71
CA PHE A 43 -3.64 3.97 16.58
C PHE A 43 -2.93 5.27 16.98
N PRO A 44 -3.48 6.15 17.85
CA PRO A 44 -2.81 7.41 18.20
C PRO A 44 -1.42 7.20 18.79
N LYS A 45 -1.26 6.22 19.71
CA LYS A 45 0.04 5.89 20.31
C LYS A 45 0.97 5.15 19.33
N ASN A 46 0.41 4.29 18.48
CA ASN A 46 1.20 3.43 17.58
C ASN A 46 1.38 3.99 16.16
N ARG A 47 0.88 5.19 15.87
CA ARG A 47 0.81 5.76 14.51
C ARG A 47 2.15 5.69 13.78
N LYS A 48 3.24 6.10 14.43
CA LYS A 48 4.58 6.10 13.81
C LYS A 48 5.01 4.70 13.39
N GLN A 49 4.80 3.70 14.25
CA GLN A 49 5.16 2.31 14.00
C GLN A 49 4.29 1.71 12.89
N ILE A 50 2.98 1.96 12.94
CA ILE A 50 2.03 1.52 11.90
C ILE A 50 2.44 2.09 10.54
N MET A 51 2.65 3.40 10.44
CA MET A 51 3.03 4.04 9.18
C MET A 51 4.38 3.54 8.67
N LYS A 52 5.36 3.31 9.56
CA LYS A 52 6.65 2.75 9.19
C LYS A 52 6.52 1.37 8.55
N VAL A 53 5.77 0.47 9.18
CA VAL A 53 5.57 -0.90 8.65
C VAL A 53 4.77 -0.87 7.35
N MET A 54 3.67 -0.12 7.30
CA MET A 54 2.84 -0.03 6.10
C MET A 54 3.63 0.55 4.92
N ASN A 55 4.39 1.63 5.12
CA ASN A 55 5.24 2.19 4.05
C ASN A 55 6.32 1.20 3.60
N SER A 56 6.93 0.47 4.54
CA SER A 56 7.89 -0.59 4.21
C SER A 56 7.25 -1.70 3.37
N CYS A 57 6.11 -2.24 3.79
CA CYS A 57 5.37 -3.27 3.04
C CYS A 57 4.91 -2.78 1.67
N CYS A 58 4.69 -1.47 1.52
CA CYS A 58 4.17 -0.87 0.30
C CYS A 58 5.26 -0.55 -0.72
N LEU A 59 6.33 0.14 -0.31
CA LEU A 59 7.29 0.79 -1.22
C LEU A 59 8.74 0.33 -1.06
N ARG A 60 9.05 -0.60 -0.15
CA ARG A 60 10.45 -1.03 0.04
C ARG A 60 11.02 -1.62 -1.25
N GLY A 61 12.15 -1.08 -1.70
CA GLY A 61 12.81 -1.50 -2.93
C GLY A 61 12.14 -1.02 -4.23
N GLN A 62 11.18 -0.10 -4.17
CA GLN A 62 10.48 0.42 -5.36
C GLN A 62 11.44 0.94 -6.43
N ALA A 63 12.46 1.73 -6.05
CA ALA A 63 13.41 2.33 -6.99
C ALA A 63 14.55 1.39 -7.42
N ASP A 64 14.71 0.24 -6.78
CA ASP A 64 15.77 -0.73 -7.07
C ASP A 64 15.18 -1.92 -7.84
N HIS A 65 15.45 -1.97 -9.14
CA HIS A 65 14.91 -2.98 -10.05
C HIS A 65 15.61 -4.34 -9.92
N SER A 66 16.66 -4.45 -9.08
CA SER A 66 17.28 -5.73 -8.72
C SER A 66 16.55 -6.45 -7.57
N GLN A 67 15.65 -5.75 -6.87
CA GLN A 67 14.96 -6.32 -5.71
C GLN A 67 13.90 -7.35 -6.12
N PRO A 68 13.73 -8.42 -5.33
CA PRO A 68 12.79 -9.48 -5.66
C PRO A 68 11.34 -9.01 -5.56
N PRO A 69 10.42 -9.60 -6.36
CA PRO A 69 9.00 -9.24 -6.35
C PRO A 69 8.32 -9.46 -5.00
N THR A 70 8.87 -10.32 -4.14
CA THR A 70 8.34 -10.65 -2.81
C THR A 70 8.65 -9.60 -1.74
N LEU A 71 9.47 -8.59 -2.03
CA LEU A 71 9.94 -7.63 -1.01
C LEU A 71 8.85 -6.67 -0.52
N SER A 72 8.05 -6.14 -1.45
CA SER A 72 6.97 -5.19 -1.16
C SER A 72 5.88 -5.26 -2.23
N PHE A 73 4.79 -4.54 -1.99
CA PHE A 73 3.74 -4.37 -2.99
C PHE A 73 4.28 -3.74 -4.29
N ALA A 74 5.12 -2.71 -4.18
CA ALA A 74 5.70 -2.01 -5.32
C ALA A 74 6.59 -2.92 -6.18
N THR A 75 7.43 -3.77 -5.57
CA THR A 75 8.26 -4.72 -6.34
C THR A 75 7.39 -5.80 -6.99
N CYS A 76 6.32 -6.24 -6.31
CA CYS A 76 5.41 -7.25 -6.83
C CYS A 76 4.69 -6.76 -8.09
N VAL A 77 4.04 -5.59 -8.05
CA VAL A 77 3.26 -5.09 -9.18
C VAL A 77 4.13 -4.62 -10.35
N ARG A 78 5.36 -4.15 -10.08
CA ARG A 78 6.34 -3.82 -11.13
C ARG A 78 6.67 -5.05 -11.95
N ASP A 79 7.11 -6.11 -11.28
CA ASP A 79 7.66 -7.28 -11.95
C ASP A 79 6.56 -8.22 -12.47
N ARG A 80 5.43 -8.34 -11.75
CA ARG A 80 4.35 -9.29 -12.11
C ARG A 80 3.23 -8.65 -12.93
N CYS A 81 2.92 -7.38 -12.67
CA CYS A 81 1.79 -6.70 -13.28
C CYS A 81 2.21 -5.63 -14.31
N GLY A 82 3.52 -5.38 -14.44
CA GLY A 82 4.06 -4.36 -15.34
C GLY A 82 3.71 -2.92 -14.94
N ALA A 83 3.43 -2.66 -13.66
CA ALA A 83 3.00 -1.35 -13.18
C ALA A 83 3.91 -0.78 -12.08
N GLU A 84 4.26 0.49 -12.21
CA GLU A 84 5.05 1.21 -11.21
C GLU A 84 4.15 1.95 -10.21
N LEU A 85 4.53 1.92 -8.94
CA LEU A 85 3.94 2.78 -7.92
C LEU A 85 4.79 4.04 -7.74
N TRP A 86 4.15 5.10 -7.27
CA TRP A 86 4.78 6.39 -6.97
C TRP A 86 4.54 6.87 -5.53
N GLY A 87 3.81 6.08 -4.74
CA GLY A 87 3.52 6.42 -3.35
C GLY A 87 2.57 5.43 -2.69
N CYS A 88 2.46 5.54 -1.37
CA CYS A 88 1.56 4.73 -0.56
C CYS A 88 0.59 5.60 0.23
N ASN A 89 -0.70 5.47 -0.07
CA ASN A 89 -1.74 6.18 0.68
C ASN A 89 -2.49 5.21 1.60
N ILE A 90 -2.26 5.34 2.90
CA ILE A 90 -2.84 4.46 3.91
C ILE A 90 -4.09 5.13 4.49
N LYS A 91 -5.26 4.64 4.10
CA LYS A 91 -6.55 5.08 4.62
C LYS A 91 -7.08 4.05 5.62
N LYS A 92 -7.19 4.42 6.90
CA LYS A 92 -7.94 3.63 7.88
C LYS A 92 -9.42 3.73 7.54
N ARG A 93 -10.03 2.66 7.02
CA ARG A 93 -11.50 2.55 6.98
C ARG A 93 -11.99 2.05 8.32
N HIS A 94 -12.86 2.80 8.97
CA HIS A 94 -13.58 2.32 10.13
C HIS A 94 -14.63 1.31 9.65
N THR A 95 -14.46 0.04 9.98
CA THR A 95 -15.46 -1.01 9.73
C THR A 95 -15.89 -1.55 11.10
N GLY A 96 -17.11 -1.22 11.50
CA GLY A 96 -17.67 -1.45 12.84
C GLY A 96 -18.51 -0.26 13.34
N PHE A 97 -19.35 -0.48 14.37
CA PHE A 97 -20.07 0.61 15.03
C PHE A 97 -19.06 1.55 15.68
N LEU A 98 -18.86 2.71 15.06
CA LEU A 98 -18.13 3.82 15.66
C LEU A 98 -18.83 4.22 16.96
N THR A 99 -18.07 4.44 18.03
CA THR A 99 -18.66 5.09 19.20
C THR A 99 -19.06 6.52 18.81
N GLU A 100 -20.07 7.10 19.48
CA GLU A 100 -20.51 8.47 19.19
C GLU A 100 -19.36 9.49 19.30
N GLU A 101 -18.40 9.24 20.18
CA GLU A 101 -17.20 10.06 20.34
C GLU A 101 -16.28 9.97 19.12
N GLU A 102 -16.06 8.78 18.56
CA GLU A 102 -15.29 8.59 17.34
C GLU A 102 -15.97 9.27 16.14
N ILE A 103 -17.30 9.19 16.04
CA ILE A 103 -18.08 9.90 15.00
C ILE A 103 -17.90 11.41 15.13
N LYS A 104 -18.04 11.97 16.33
CA LYS A 104 -17.89 13.41 16.57
C LYS A 104 -16.48 13.87 16.25
N TYR A 105 -15.46 13.10 16.64
CA TYR A 105 -14.06 13.41 16.36
C TYR A 105 -13.76 13.41 14.84
N ILE A 106 -14.24 12.42 14.10
CA ILE A 106 -14.06 12.33 12.63
C ILE A 106 -14.73 13.53 11.93
N LYS A 107 -16.00 13.81 12.25
CA LYS A 107 -16.75 14.94 11.66
C LYS A 107 -16.08 16.29 11.93
N GLN A 108 -15.50 16.49 13.13
CA GLN A 108 -14.76 17.70 13.44
C GLN A 108 -13.46 17.83 12.66
N LYS A 109 -12.80 16.70 12.35
CA LYS A 109 -11.56 16.70 11.57
C LYS A 109 -11.80 16.96 10.09
N GLU A 110 -12.86 16.38 9.51
CA GLU A 110 -13.25 16.60 8.11
C GLU A 110 -13.65 18.07 7.87
N LYS A 111 -14.37 18.69 8.81
CA LYS A 111 -14.73 20.12 8.74
C LYS A 111 -13.56 21.10 8.86
N LYS A 112 -12.41 20.67 9.39
CA LYS A 112 -11.20 21.51 9.54
C LYS A 112 -10.21 21.35 8.39
N GLY A 113 -10.42 20.37 7.51
CA GLY A 113 -9.59 20.11 6.34
C GLY A 113 -10.28 20.42 5.01
N ALA A 114 -11.45 21.08 5.06
CA ALA A 114 -12.22 21.57 3.91
C ALA A 114 -12.19 23.10 3.89
#